data_AF-A0A7J7NSW3-F1
#
_entry.id   AF-A0A7J7NSW3-F1
#
_cell.length_a   1.000
_cell.length_b   1.000
_cell.length_c   1.000
_cell.angle_alpha   90.00
_cell.angle_beta   90.00
_cell.angle_gamma   90.00
#
_symmetry.space_group_name_H-M   'P 1'
#
loop_
_entity.id
_entity.type
_entity.pdbx_description
1 polymer ?
#
loop_
_entity_poly.entity_id
_entity_poly.type
_entity_poly.pdbx_seq_one_letter_code
_entity_poly.pdbx_strand_id
1 'polypeptide(L)'
;MMMELHLQGKTIEDIANCLKRVALNPWIVQAIKSAHALGCDLGIVSHANVFFIETILEHHVLMHYFLEINTNPSVIDKDGRLMILPYHDLETSPRCSNPCPPNMSKGVIIEHITESVSAEGRK
;
A
#
# COMPACT_ATOMS: atom_id res chain seq x y z
N MET A 1 14.93 9.47 5.29
CA MET A 1 13.55 9.74 5.78
C MET A 1 12.96 10.88 4.95
N MET A 2 11.67 10.92 4.65
CA MET A 2 11.08 11.86 3.66
C MET A 2 11.42 13.34 3.92
N MET A 3 11.48 13.74 5.19
CA MET A 3 11.88 15.09 5.61
C MET A 3 13.29 15.46 5.13
N GLU A 4 14.25 14.55 5.24
CA GLU A 4 15.63 14.80 4.80
C GLU A 4 15.71 15.04 3.29
N LEU A 5 14.96 14.26 2.50
CA LEU A 5 14.91 14.45 1.05
C LEU A 5 14.32 15.82 0.69
N HIS A 6 13.28 16.24 1.40
CA HIS A 6 12.71 17.57 1.20
C HIS A 6 13.67 18.70 1.59
N LEU A 7 14.41 18.56 2.69
CA LEU A 7 15.44 19.53 3.09
C LEU A 7 16.57 19.65 2.05
N GLN A 8 16.83 18.58 1.30
CA GLN A 8 17.75 18.55 0.16
C GLN A 8 17.12 19.07 -1.14
N GLY A 9 15.92 19.65 -1.09
CA GLY A 9 15.21 20.21 -2.23
C GLY A 9 14.60 19.18 -3.18
N LYS A 10 14.45 17.91 -2.76
CA LYS A 10 13.74 16.91 -3.56
C LYS A 10 12.23 17.14 -3.50
N THR A 11 11.64 17.22 -4.68
CA THR A 11 10.21 17.41 -4.89
C THR A 11 9.47 16.09 -4.84
N ILE A 12 8.13 16.14 -4.75
CA ILE A 12 7.32 14.92 -4.84
C ILE A 12 7.43 14.27 -6.22
N GLU A 13 7.60 15.09 -7.26
CA GLU A 13 7.82 14.65 -8.64
C GLU A 13 9.15 13.90 -8.80
N ASP A 14 10.23 14.36 -8.15
CA ASP A 14 11.51 13.64 -8.14
C ASP A 14 11.36 12.24 -7.56
N ILE A 15 10.56 12.13 -6.48
CA ILE A 15 10.30 10.86 -5.80
C ILE A 15 9.44 9.97 -6.69
N ALA A 16 8.38 10.52 -7.30
CA ALA A 16 7.54 9.79 -8.25
C ALA A 16 8.35 9.26 -9.44
N ASN A 17 9.22 10.10 -10.02
CA ASN A 17 10.10 9.71 -11.13
C ASN A 17 11.10 8.62 -10.72
N CYS A 18 11.59 8.65 -9.48
CA CYS A 18 12.41 7.58 -8.94
C CYS A 18 11.62 6.25 -8.83
N LEU A 19 10.40 6.31 -8.30
CA LEU A 19 9.53 5.14 -8.13
C LEU A 19 9.14 4.50 -9.46
N LYS A 20 8.89 5.31 -10.50
CA LYS A 20 8.59 4.82 -11.86
C LYS A 20 9.72 3.97 -12.46
N ARG A 21 10.95 4.11 -11.96
CA ARG A 21 12.10 3.29 -12.41
C ARG A 21 12.13 1.90 -11.78
N VAL A 22 11.26 1.60 -10.81
CA VAL A 22 11.18 0.27 -10.21
C VAL A 22 10.72 -0.73 -11.26
N ALA A 23 11.59 -1.69 -11.59
CA ALA A 23 11.25 -2.78 -12.48
C ALA A 23 10.44 -3.84 -11.73
N LEU A 24 9.27 -4.19 -12.25
CA LEU A 24 8.50 -5.34 -11.77
C LEU A 24 8.94 -6.60 -12.51
N ASN A 25 9.08 -7.70 -11.76
CA ASN A 25 9.36 -8.99 -12.37
C ASN A 25 8.20 -9.37 -13.31
N PRO A 26 8.45 -9.68 -14.59
CA PRO A 26 7.39 -10.02 -15.56
C PRO A 26 6.47 -11.16 -15.09
N TRP A 27 6.99 -12.10 -14.32
CA TRP A 27 6.20 -13.21 -13.76
C TRP A 27 5.17 -12.73 -12.73
N ILE A 28 5.49 -11.69 -11.96
CA ILE A 28 4.54 -11.08 -11.02
C ILE A 28 3.41 -10.39 -11.81
N VAL A 29 3.77 -9.66 -12.86
CA VAL A 29 2.79 -9.01 -13.76
C VAL A 29 1.84 -10.06 -14.36
N GLN A 30 2.39 -11.18 -14.84
CA GLN A 30 1.60 -12.27 -15.39
C GLN A 30 0.70 -12.92 -14.33
N ALA A 31 1.20 -13.13 -13.11
CA ALA A 31 0.42 -13.71 -12.02
C ALA A 31 -0.78 -12.84 -11.64
N ILE A 32 -0.58 -11.52 -11.50
CA ILE A 32 -1.65 -10.54 -11.23
C ILE A 32 -2.74 -10.64 -12.31
N LYS A 33 -2.34 -10.56 -13.58
CA LYS A 33 -3.27 -10.62 -14.72
C LYS A 33 -4.03 -11.94 -14.77
N SER A 34 -3.33 -13.05 -14.54
CA SER A 34 -3.91 -14.39 -14.59
C SER A 34 -4.93 -14.59 -13.47
N ALA A 35 -4.61 -14.18 -12.24
CA ALA A 35 -5.52 -14.30 -11.11
C ALA A 35 -6.79 -13.46 -11.32
N HIS A 36 -6.65 -12.22 -11.79
CA HIS A 36 -7.81 -11.39 -12.12
C HIS A 36 -8.64 -11.96 -13.28
N ALA A 37 -8.01 -12.52 -14.32
CA ALA A 37 -8.71 -13.18 -15.41
C ALA A 37 -9.47 -14.44 -14.98
N LEU A 38 -9.05 -15.09 -13.89
CA LEU A 38 -9.75 -16.18 -13.24
C LEU A 38 -10.89 -15.71 -12.32
N GLY A 39 -11.12 -14.40 -12.21
CA GLY A 39 -12.17 -13.81 -11.39
C GLY A 39 -11.80 -13.67 -9.91
N CYS A 40 -10.51 -13.72 -9.56
CA CYS A 40 -10.07 -13.48 -8.19
C CYS A 40 -10.11 -11.99 -7.84
N ASP A 41 -10.63 -11.66 -6.66
CA ASP A 41 -10.42 -10.37 -6.02
C ASP A 41 -8.96 -10.29 -5.53
N LEU A 42 -8.26 -9.21 -5.89
CA LEU A 42 -6.86 -9.00 -5.54
C LEU A 42 -6.73 -7.84 -4.55
N GLY A 43 -6.02 -8.07 -3.46
CA GLY A 43 -5.70 -7.06 -2.45
C GLY A 43 -4.21 -6.96 -2.16
N ILE A 44 -3.75 -5.78 -1.74
CA ILE A 44 -2.36 -5.57 -1.28
C ILE A 44 -2.36 -5.27 0.22
N VAL A 45 -1.50 -5.96 0.97
CA VAL A 45 -1.23 -5.66 2.39
C VAL A 45 0.27 -5.41 2.57
N SER A 46 0.65 -4.14 2.74
CA SER A 46 2.06 -3.72 2.74
C SER A 46 2.38 -2.64 3.76
N HIS A 47 3.51 -2.79 4.46
CA HIS A 47 4.07 -1.80 5.40
C HIS A 47 4.82 -0.67 4.66
N ALA A 48 4.36 -0.29 3.47
CA ALA A 48 4.93 0.80 2.67
C ALA A 48 4.11 2.08 2.89
N ASN A 49 3.62 2.73 1.82
CA ASN A 49 2.63 3.80 1.89
C ASN A 49 1.84 3.90 0.58
N VAL A 50 0.67 4.55 0.63
CA VAL A 50 -0.25 4.69 -0.51
C VAL A 50 0.45 5.33 -1.71
N PHE A 51 1.09 6.50 -1.54
CA PHE A 51 1.76 7.21 -2.62
C PHE A 51 2.78 6.34 -3.36
N PHE A 52 3.57 5.54 -2.65
CA PHE A 52 4.57 4.67 -3.27
C PHE A 52 3.94 3.54 -4.08
N ILE A 53 2.96 2.86 -3.48
CA ILE A 53 2.32 1.71 -4.12
C ILE A 53 1.56 2.17 -5.36
N GLU A 54 0.71 3.19 -5.23
CA GLU A 54 -0.09 3.71 -6.34
C GLU A 54 0.81 4.20 -7.48
N THR A 55 1.84 4.99 -7.18
CA THR A 55 2.76 5.51 -8.22
C THR A 55 3.41 4.38 -9.04
N ILE A 56 3.83 3.29 -8.38
CA ILE A 56 4.44 2.14 -9.06
C ILE A 56 3.38 1.39 -9.88
N LEU A 57 2.22 1.09 -9.29
CA LEU A 57 1.18 0.32 -9.95
C LEU A 57 0.56 1.07 -11.13
N GLU A 58 0.32 2.37 -11.01
CA GLU A 58 -0.17 3.21 -12.10
C GLU A 58 0.82 3.24 -13.27
N HIS A 59 2.11 3.40 -12.98
CA HIS A 59 3.15 3.40 -14.02
C HIS A 59 3.19 2.10 -14.82
N HIS A 60 2.99 0.96 -14.14
CA HIS A 60 2.94 -0.36 -14.78
C HIS A 60 1.54 -0.75 -15.29
N VAL A 61 0.55 0.15 -15.20
CA VAL A 61 -0.85 -0.10 -15.60
C VAL A 61 -1.45 -1.32 -14.89
N LEU A 62 -1.15 -1.44 -13.59
CA LEU A 62 -1.59 -2.54 -12.73
C LEU A 62 -2.60 -2.13 -11.65
N MET A 63 -2.80 -0.83 -11.43
CA MET A 63 -3.65 -0.33 -10.34
C MET A 63 -5.07 -0.91 -10.40
N HIS A 64 -5.67 -0.97 -11.59
CA HIS A 64 -7.04 -1.44 -11.80
C HIS A 64 -7.27 -2.94 -11.54
N TYR A 65 -6.22 -3.73 -11.31
CA TYR A 65 -6.37 -5.14 -10.97
C TYR A 65 -6.69 -5.37 -9.48
N PHE A 66 -6.43 -4.37 -8.63
CA PHE A 66 -6.58 -4.51 -7.19
C PHE A 66 -7.89 -3.87 -6.72
N LEU A 67 -8.66 -4.63 -5.93
CA LEU A 67 -9.88 -4.18 -5.28
C LEU A 67 -9.57 -3.27 -4.08
N GLU A 68 -8.51 -3.60 -3.34
CA GLU A 68 -8.13 -2.87 -2.13
C GLU A 68 -6.61 -2.83 -1.92
N ILE A 69 -6.13 -1.74 -1.32
CA ILE A 69 -4.74 -1.56 -0.92
C ILE A 69 -4.71 -1.12 0.54
N ASN A 70 -4.32 -2.04 1.41
CA ASN A 70 -4.15 -1.83 2.84
C ASN A 70 -2.68 -1.49 3.11
N THR A 71 -2.38 -0.21 3.29
CA THR A 71 -1.02 0.30 3.55
C THR A 71 -1.07 1.64 4.28
N ASN A 72 0.04 2.08 4.87
CA ASN A 72 0.12 3.36 5.58
C ASN A 72 -0.38 4.53 4.70
N PRO A 73 -1.32 5.37 5.17
CA PRO A 73 -1.76 6.54 4.42
C PRO A 73 -0.62 7.51 4.17
N SER A 74 -0.74 8.30 3.11
CA SER A 74 0.22 9.36 2.80
C SER A 74 -0.48 10.63 2.34
N VAL A 75 0.04 11.78 2.75
CA VAL A 75 -0.48 13.10 2.41
C VAL A 75 0.68 13.99 1.98
N ILE A 76 0.47 14.81 0.96
CA ILE A 76 1.39 15.89 0.62
C ILE A 76 0.94 17.12 1.41
N ASP A 77 1.78 17.63 2.30
CA ASP A 77 1.44 18.80 3.09
C ASP A 77 1.51 20.10 2.27
N LYS A 78 1.12 21.21 2.90
CA LYS A 78 1.13 22.55 2.29
C LYS A 78 2.53 23.01 1.80
N ASP A 79 3.59 22.42 2.33
CA ASP A 79 4.97 22.75 2.00
C ASP A 79 5.52 21.80 0.91
N GLY A 80 4.69 20.91 0.35
CA GLY A 80 5.06 19.95 -0.68
C GLY A 80 5.78 18.71 -0.13
N ARG A 81 5.69 18.43 1.17
CA ARG A 81 6.35 17.29 1.81
C ARG A 81 5.46 16.06 1.81
N LEU A 82 6.01 14.92 1.44
CA LEU A 82 5.33 13.64 1.66
C LEU A 82 5.36 13.27 3.15
N MET A 83 4.19 13.29 3.77
CA MET A 83 3.94 12.76 5.11
C MET A 83 3.37 11.36 5.01
N ILE A 84 3.91 10.44 5.80
CA ILE A 84 3.40 9.06 5.94
C ILE A 84 2.78 8.95 7.33
N LEU A 85 1.55 8.48 7.41
CA LEU A 85 0.77 8.34 8.64
C LEU A 85 0.72 6.86 9.05
N PRO A 86 0.61 6.53 10.34
CA PRO A 86 0.42 5.14 10.76
C PRO A 86 -0.92 4.59 10.23
N TYR A 87 -0.95 3.31 9.85
CA TYR A 87 -2.18 2.66 9.39
C TYR A 87 -3.19 2.46 10.52
N HIS A 88 -2.72 1.99 11.67
CA HIS A 88 -3.52 1.87 12.88
C HIS A 88 -3.32 3.10 13.76
N ASP A 89 -4.39 3.49 14.46
CA ASP A 89 -4.29 4.42 15.58
C ASP A 89 -3.42 3.78 16.68
N LEU A 90 -2.31 4.45 16.99
CA LEU A 90 -1.31 3.94 17.92
C LEU A 90 -1.79 3.94 19.38
N GLU A 91 -2.84 4.72 19.71
CA GLU A 91 -3.39 4.83 21.05
C GLU A 91 -4.54 3.86 21.28
N THR A 92 -5.38 3.64 20.25
CA THR A 92 -6.65 2.92 20.39
C THR A 92 -6.67 1.54 19.76
N SER A 93 -5.74 1.22 18.84
CA SER A 93 -5.79 -0.04 18.12
C SER A 93 -5.39 -1.23 19.01
N PRO A 94 -6.12 -2.37 18.92
CA PRO A 94 -5.70 -3.61 19.54
C PRO A 94 -4.28 -3.96 19.11
N ARG A 95 -3.39 -4.16 20.09
CA ARG A 95 -2.03 -4.60 19.80
C ARG A 95 -2.08 -6.06 19.36
N CYS A 96 -1.42 -6.36 18.25
CA CYS A 96 -1.21 -7.75 17.87
C CYS A 96 -0.46 -8.48 19.00
N SER A 97 -0.87 -9.71 19.29
CA SER A 97 -0.21 -10.55 20.30
C SER A 97 1.18 -11.03 19.88
N ASN A 98 1.55 -10.84 18.60
CA ASN A 98 2.86 -11.13 18.04
C ASN A 98 3.74 -9.87 17.98
N PRO A 99 5.07 -10.00 17.91
CA PRO A 99 5.97 -8.86 17.74
C PRO A 99 5.82 -8.25 16.33
N CYS A 100 4.77 -7.47 16.12
CA CYS A 100 4.57 -6.68 14.92
C CYS A 100 4.85 -5.20 15.19
N PRO A 101 5.22 -4.42 14.17
CA PRO A 101 5.26 -2.97 14.29
C PRO A 101 3.90 -2.42 14.75
N PRO A 102 3.87 -1.44 15.66
CA PRO A 102 2.62 -0.94 16.23
C PRO A 102 1.76 -0.21 15.20
N ASN A 103 2.36 0.29 14.11
CA ASN A 103 1.65 1.07 13.10
C ASN A 103 0.81 0.23 12.13
N MET A 104 1.13 -1.05 11.90
CA MET A 104 0.41 -1.89 10.94
C MET A 104 0.69 -3.38 11.18
N SER A 105 -0.36 -4.18 11.47
CA SER A 105 -0.27 -5.63 11.58
C SER A 105 -0.93 -6.31 10.38
N LYS A 106 -0.14 -7.00 9.56
CA LYS A 106 -0.67 -7.71 8.38
C LYS A 106 -1.67 -8.80 8.75
N GLY A 107 -1.46 -9.50 9.87
CA GLY A 107 -2.35 -10.56 10.33
C GLY A 107 -3.74 -10.02 10.66
N VAL A 108 -3.81 -8.97 11.47
CA VAL A 108 -5.08 -8.31 11.85
C VAL A 108 -5.81 -7.76 10.62
N ILE A 109 -5.08 -7.22 9.65
CA ILE A 109 -5.68 -6.73 8.40
C ILE A 109 -6.28 -7.89 7.58
N ILE A 110 -5.55 -9.00 7.44
CA ILE A 110 -6.04 -10.19 6.72
C ILE A 110 -7.27 -10.79 7.42
N GLU A 111 -7.30 -10.82 8.75
CA GLU A 111 -8.46 -11.24 9.55
C GLU A 111 -9.68 -10.38 9.21
N HIS A 112 -9.54 -9.05 9.27
CA HIS A 112 -10.63 -8.12 8.94
C HIS A 112 -11.14 -8.27 7.50
N ILE A 113 -10.25 -8.45 6.52
CA ILE A 113 -10.63 -8.70 5.12
C ILE A 113 -11.44 -10.00 5.02
N THR A 114 -10.97 -11.07 5.67
CA THR A 114 -11.64 -12.38 5.64
C THR A 114 -13.04 -12.32 6.28
N GLU A 115 -13.17 -11.59 7.40
CA GLU A 115 -14.46 -11.36 8.06
C GLU A 115 -15.42 -10.56 7.17
N SER A 116 -14.93 -9.52 6.50
CA SER A 116 -15.72 -8.68 5.59
C SER A 116 -16.24 -9.49 4.39
N VAL A 117 -15.39 -10.30 3.76
CA VAL A 117 -15.78 -11.19 2.66
C VAL A 117 -16.85 -12.20 3.09
N SER A 118 -16.70 -12.78 4.29
CA SER A 118 -17.67 -13.72 4.86
C SER A 118 -19.03 -13.06 5.12
N ALA A 119 -19.02 -11.82 5.63
CA ALA A 119 -20.24 -11.04 5.91
C ALA A 119 -21.00 -10.64 4.63
N GLU A 120 -20.29 -10.40 3.53
CA GLU A 120 -20.89 -10.11 2.22
C GLU A 120 -21.45 -11.36 1.50
N GLY A 121 -21.28 -12.55 2.07
CA GLY A 121 -21.77 -13.80 1.47
C GLY A 121 -21.04 -14.22 0.19
N ARG A 122 -19.89 -13.62 -0.11
CA ARG A 122 -19.01 -14.03 -1.21
C ARG A 122 -18.21 -15.24 -0.73
N LYS A 123 -18.54 -16.42 -1.27
CA LYS A 123 -17.80 -17.67 -1.05
C LYS A 123 -17.16 -18.12 -2.35
#